data_AF-A0A0V0YIT4-F1
#
_entry.id   AF-A0A0V0YIT4-F1
#
_cell.length_a   1.000
_cell.length_b   1.000
_cell.length_c   1.000
_cell.angle_alpha   90.00
_cell.angle_beta   90.00
_cell.angle_gamma   90.00
#
_symmetry.space_group_name_H-M   'P 1'
#
loop_
_entity.id
_entity.type
_entity.pdbx_description
1 polymer ?
#
loop_
_entity_poly.entity_id
_entity_poly.type
_entity_poly.pdbx_seq_one_letter_code
_entity_poly.pdbx_strand_id
1 'polypeptide(L)'
;MPPAAWFEQAVKSLSASAIDNIKKSSKLIGGHLTTKGSLGKLPENAAIVGCRSFSLFLRSNMNWRIVPLKEDVIAKFKENCEKYGFDDRHIIPHGCYLLNAVSTDAEIFRKTCETLLFEVQSCEKLGIKLYAFHPGSTRGIVTIDEACSRVAKVVNEVIAQTKDVVILLECMAGQGFTVGNKFEDLKKIIDSIENKDRIGVCLDTCHIFAAGFHFSTLLFFSGHKYYHIFFLL
;
A
#
# COMPACT_ATOMS: atom_id res chain seq x y z
N MET A 1 14.87 -7.32 10.19
CA MET A 1 14.76 -8.76 9.88
C MET A 1 14.96 -9.51 11.19
N PRO A 2 14.19 -10.57 11.48
CA PRO A 2 14.46 -11.40 12.64
C PRO A 2 15.87 -12.01 12.57
N PRO A 3 16.48 -12.38 13.71
CA PRO A 3 17.79 -13.04 13.72
C PRO A 3 17.79 -14.28 12.83
N ALA A 4 18.90 -14.56 12.14
CA ALA A 4 19.00 -15.67 11.17
C ALA A 4 18.58 -17.03 11.78
N ALA A 5 19.00 -17.30 13.02
CA ALA A 5 18.64 -18.52 13.76
C ALA A 5 17.13 -18.66 13.98
N TRP A 6 16.42 -17.55 14.20
CA TRP A 6 14.95 -17.58 14.32
C TRP A 6 14.31 -17.90 12.99
N PHE A 7 14.80 -17.31 11.89
CA PHE A 7 14.26 -17.56 10.55
C PHE A 7 14.47 -19.02 10.12
N GLU A 8 15.64 -19.61 10.40
CA GLU A 8 15.89 -21.04 10.16
C GLU A 8 14.92 -21.94 10.93
N GLN A 9 14.63 -21.59 12.18
CA GLN A 9 13.64 -22.32 12.98
C GLN A 9 12.23 -22.15 12.42
N ALA A 10 11.86 -20.94 11.98
CA ALA A 10 10.59 -20.64 11.36
C ALA A 10 10.39 -21.43 10.05
N VAL A 11 11.43 -21.53 9.21
CA VAL A 11 11.42 -22.37 7.99
C VAL A 11 11.12 -23.83 8.33
N LYS A 12 11.78 -24.38 9.36
CA LYS A 12 11.53 -25.77 9.82
C LYS A 12 10.11 -25.97 10.35
N SER A 13 9.47 -24.91 10.82
CA SER A 13 8.10 -24.94 11.34
C SER A 13 7.01 -24.81 10.26
N LEU A 14 7.36 -24.48 9.01
CA LEU A 14 6.42 -24.31 7.91
C LEU A 14 5.95 -25.66 7.34
N SER A 15 5.23 -26.42 8.16
CA SER A 15 4.61 -27.68 7.78
C SER A 15 3.34 -27.47 6.94
N ALA A 16 2.84 -28.53 6.31
CA ALA A 16 1.54 -28.51 5.63
C ALA A 16 0.40 -28.10 6.58
N SER A 17 0.46 -28.53 7.85
CA SER A 17 -0.53 -28.15 8.86
C SER A 17 -0.44 -26.69 9.27
N ALA A 18 0.76 -26.11 9.33
CA ALA A 18 0.95 -24.68 9.58
C ALA A 18 0.33 -23.84 8.44
N ILE A 19 0.57 -24.24 7.18
CA ILE A 19 -0.03 -23.59 6.00
C ILE A 19 -1.55 -23.71 6.03
N ASP A 20 -2.09 -24.88 6.36
CA ASP A 20 -3.54 -25.09 6.47
C ASP A 20 -4.18 -24.21 7.56
N ASN A 21 -3.51 -24.05 8.71
CA ASN A 21 -3.97 -23.14 9.77
C ASN A 21 -3.97 -21.66 9.33
N ILE A 22 -2.94 -21.22 8.60
CA ILE A 22 -2.89 -19.87 8.00
C ILE A 22 -4.07 -19.68 7.04
N LYS A 23 -4.35 -20.67 6.17
CA LYS A 23 -5.48 -20.61 5.24
C LYS A 23 -6.83 -20.52 5.95
N LYS A 24 -7.00 -21.20 7.10
CA LYS A 24 -8.25 -21.26 7.87
C LYS A 24 -8.54 -20.05 8.76
N SER A 25 -7.52 -19.27 9.15
CA SER A 25 -7.75 -18.11 10.05
C SER A 25 -8.68 -17.07 9.41
N SER A 26 -9.62 -16.50 10.15
CA SER A 26 -10.49 -15.42 9.64
C SER A 26 -9.83 -14.04 9.72
N LYS A 27 -8.71 -13.90 10.44
CA LYS A 27 -8.02 -12.61 10.66
C LYS A 27 -6.92 -12.40 9.64
N LEU A 28 -6.87 -11.21 9.01
CA LEU A 28 -5.83 -10.82 8.05
C LEU A 28 -4.73 -10.05 8.78
N ILE A 29 -3.76 -10.77 9.33
CA ILE A 29 -2.64 -10.18 10.06
C ILE A 29 -1.36 -10.43 9.28
N GLY A 30 -0.53 -9.40 9.21
CA GLY A 30 0.65 -9.37 8.37
C GLY A 30 1.70 -8.41 8.89
N GLY A 31 2.74 -8.22 8.09
CA GLY A 31 3.72 -7.16 8.30
C GLY A 31 4.22 -6.58 6.98
N HIS A 32 4.95 -5.47 7.05
CA HIS A 32 5.69 -4.96 5.92
C HIS A 32 6.99 -5.76 5.75
N LEU A 33 7.09 -6.54 4.68
CA LEU A 33 8.19 -7.45 4.44
C LEU A 33 9.18 -6.89 3.42
N THR A 34 10.45 -7.24 3.58
CA THR A 34 11.50 -6.81 2.65
C THR A 34 11.52 -7.69 1.41
N THR A 35 11.65 -7.06 0.24
CA THR A 35 11.84 -7.74 -1.05
C THR A 35 13.30 -8.08 -1.33
N LYS A 36 14.23 -7.75 -0.40
CA LYS A 36 15.65 -8.06 -0.54
C LYS A 36 15.85 -9.57 -0.68
N GLY A 37 16.46 -9.99 -1.78
CA GLY A 37 16.77 -11.39 -2.06
C GLY A 37 15.92 -12.03 -3.16
N SER A 38 14.65 -11.63 -3.34
CA SER A 38 13.80 -11.88 -4.53
C SER A 38 12.35 -11.54 -4.20
N LEU A 39 11.70 -10.72 -5.02
CA LEU A 39 10.25 -10.47 -4.92
C LEU A 39 9.44 -11.77 -5.08
N GLY A 40 9.85 -12.67 -5.98
CA GLY A 40 9.14 -13.92 -6.24
C GLY A 40 9.08 -14.85 -5.02
N LYS A 41 10.05 -14.78 -4.11
CA LYS A 41 10.07 -15.56 -2.85
C LYS A 41 9.31 -14.89 -1.70
N LEU A 42 8.81 -13.67 -1.89
CA LEU A 42 8.19 -12.93 -0.80
C LEU A 42 6.97 -13.63 -0.17
N PRO A 43 6.05 -14.25 -0.94
CA PRO A 43 4.91 -14.93 -0.31
C PRO A 43 5.35 -16.14 0.53
N GLU A 44 6.41 -16.86 0.13
CA GLU A 44 7.02 -17.91 0.96
C GLU A 44 7.57 -17.33 2.27
N ASN A 45 8.32 -16.23 2.19
CA ASN A 45 8.84 -15.55 3.39
C ASN A 45 7.72 -15.06 4.31
N ALA A 46 6.62 -14.57 3.74
CA ALA A 46 5.43 -14.17 4.49
C ALA A 46 4.82 -15.36 5.24
N ALA A 47 4.68 -16.51 4.57
CA ALA A 47 4.18 -17.73 5.20
C ALA A 47 5.09 -18.21 6.34
N ILE A 48 6.42 -18.17 6.13
CA ILE A 48 7.41 -18.55 7.14
C ILE A 48 7.22 -17.76 8.44
N VAL A 49 6.91 -16.46 8.34
CA VAL A 49 6.70 -15.60 9.50
C VAL A 49 5.24 -15.56 9.98
N GLY A 50 4.38 -16.44 9.47
CA GLY A 50 2.99 -16.60 9.91
C GLY A 50 2.02 -15.52 9.39
N CYS A 51 2.38 -14.78 8.34
CA CYS A 51 1.50 -13.78 7.73
C CYS A 51 0.33 -14.42 6.99
N ARG A 52 -0.85 -13.78 7.07
CA ARG A 52 -2.03 -14.01 6.22
C ARG A 52 -2.26 -12.88 5.21
N SER A 53 -1.65 -11.73 5.45
CA SER A 53 -1.58 -10.56 4.58
C SER A 53 -0.14 -10.01 4.66
N PHE A 54 0.29 -9.18 3.71
CA PHE A 54 1.58 -8.50 3.86
C PHE A 54 1.64 -7.24 3.00
N SER A 55 2.51 -6.32 3.44
CA SER A 55 2.90 -5.13 2.68
C SER A 55 4.33 -5.27 2.16
N LEU A 56 4.66 -4.52 1.11
CA LEU A 56 5.96 -4.54 0.45
C LEU A 56 6.22 -3.25 -0.31
N PHE A 57 7.51 -2.97 -0.57
CA PHE A 57 7.89 -2.06 -1.64
C PHE A 57 8.19 -2.86 -2.91
N LEU A 58 7.58 -2.48 -4.04
CA LEU A 58 7.85 -3.11 -5.34
C LEU A 58 9.24 -2.77 -5.89
N ARG A 59 9.84 -1.69 -5.39
CA ARG A 59 11.15 -1.17 -5.77
C ARG A 59 11.80 -0.43 -4.60
N SER A 60 13.03 0.08 -4.77
CA SER A 60 13.76 0.71 -3.65
C SER A 60 13.09 1.99 -3.14
N ASN A 61 12.64 2.00 -1.90
CA ASN A 61 11.96 3.15 -1.29
C ASN A 61 12.80 4.45 -1.16
N MET A 62 14.08 4.44 -1.57
CA MET A 62 15.03 5.54 -1.39
C MET A 62 15.55 6.17 -2.69
N ASN A 63 15.14 5.69 -3.87
CA ASN A 63 15.56 6.30 -5.15
C ASN A 63 14.46 6.22 -6.21
N TRP A 64 14.66 6.92 -7.33
CA TRP A 64 13.71 7.00 -8.46
C TRP A 64 13.94 5.95 -9.55
N ARG A 65 14.90 5.03 -9.38
CA ARG A 65 15.23 4.06 -10.42
C ARG A 65 14.08 3.08 -10.58
N ILE A 66 13.51 3.03 -11.79
CA ILE A 66 12.51 2.06 -12.20
C ILE A 66 13.21 0.90 -12.89
N VAL A 67 12.90 -0.33 -12.45
CA VAL A 67 13.39 -1.57 -13.06
C VAL A 67 12.17 -2.44 -13.30
N PRO A 68 11.81 -2.73 -14.58
CA PRO A 68 10.70 -3.61 -14.89
C PRO A 68 10.83 -4.98 -14.20
N LEU A 69 9.72 -5.51 -13.73
CA LEU A 69 9.65 -6.87 -13.20
C LEU A 69 9.92 -7.87 -14.33
N LYS A 70 10.76 -8.87 -14.04
CA LYS A 70 11.01 -9.97 -14.96
C LYS A 70 9.87 -10.99 -14.90
N GLU A 71 9.57 -11.63 -16.02
CA GLU A 71 8.47 -12.61 -16.13
C GLU A 71 8.64 -13.82 -15.19
N ASP A 72 9.87 -14.30 -15.01
CA ASP A 72 10.18 -15.39 -14.07
C ASP A 72 9.88 -15.00 -12.61
N VAL A 73 10.15 -13.74 -12.25
CA VAL A 73 9.84 -13.20 -10.92
C VAL A 73 8.33 -13.08 -10.70
N ILE A 74 7.59 -12.62 -11.71
CA ILE A 74 6.12 -12.50 -11.67
C ILE A 74 5.50 -13.89 -11.53
N ALA A 75 5.91 -14.84 -12.36
CA ALA A 75 5.42 -16.22 -12.32
C ALA A 75 5.68 -16.84 -10.94
N LYS A 76 6.89 -16.68 -10.40
CA LYS A 76 7.24 -17.24 -9.09
C LYS A 76 6.46 -16.61 -7.94
N PHE A 77 6.20 -15.30 -8.02
CA PHE A 77 5.35 -14.62 -7.04
C PHE A 77 3.93 -15.22 -7.02
N LYS A 78 3.31 -15.36 -8.18
CA LYS A 78 1.96 -15.93 -8.31
C LYS A 78 1.88 -17.39 -7.84
N GLU A 79 2.83 -18.22 -8.25
CA GLU A 79 2.95 -19.62 -7.81
C GLU A 79 3.03 -19.69 -6.28
N ASN A 80 3.85 -18.85 -5.66
CA ASN A 80 3.99 -18.83 -4.21
C ASN A 80 2.73 -18.29 -3.51
N CYS A 81 2.06 -17.27 -4.06
CA CYS A 81 0.77 -16.82 -3.51
C CYS A 81 -0.24 -17.96 -3.47
N GLU A 82 -0.40 -18.71 -4.57
CA GLU A 82 -1.32 -19.85 -4.64
C GLU A 82 -0.93 -20.95 -3.64
N LYS A 83 0.36 -21.36 -3.65
CA LYS A 83 0.89 -22.41 -2.78
C LYS A 83 0.63 -22.11 -1.31
N TYR A 84 0.95 -20.91 -0.86
CA TYR A 84 0.85 -20.50 0.55
C TYR A 84 -0.52 -19.90 0.93
N GLY A 85 -1.42 -19.71 -0.04
CA GLY A 85 -2.80 -19.27 0.20
C GLY A 85 -2.96 -17.77 0.45
N PHE A 86 -2.14 -16.95 -0.20
CA PHE A 86 -2.31 -15.51 -0.19
C PHE A 86 -3.31 -15.09 -1.28
N ASP A 87 -4.39 -14.46 -0.82
CA ASP A 87 -5.37 -13.82 -1.68
C ASP A 87 -4.81 -12.48 -2.17
N ASP A 88 -5.03 -12.17 -3.45
CA ASP A 88 -4.50 -10.97 -4.11
C ASP A 88 -5.07 -9.66 -3.55
N ARG A 89 -6.21 -9.72 -2.85
CA ARG A 89 -6.85 -8.61 -2.13
C ARG A 89 -6.26 -8.37 -0.74
N HIS A 90 -5.33 -9.20 -0.28
CA HIS A 90 -4.73 -9.06 1.05
C HIS A 90 -3.22 -8.78 1.00
N ILE A 91 -2.72 -8.39 -0.17
CA ILE A 91 -1.35 -7.95 -0.39
C ILE A 91 -1.41 -6.46 -0.72
N ILE A 92 -0.70 -5.63 0.05
CA ILE A 92 -0.78 -4.17 -0.06
C ILE A 92 0.61 -3.61 -0.31
N PRO A 93 1.08 -3.54 -1.56
CA PRO A 93 2.25 -2.75 -1.90
C PRO A 93 2.09 -1.31 -1.45
N HIS A 94 3.15 -0.75 -0.89
CA HIS A 94 3.19 0.64 -0.45
C HIS A 94 4.12 1.45 -1.37
N GLY A 95 3.69 2.64 -1.75
CA GLY A 95 4.47 3.57 -2.55
C GLY A 95 5.74 4.05 -1.84
N CYS A 96 6.79 4.36 -2.60
CA CYS A 96 8.03 4.83 -1.99
C CYS A 96 7.86 6.21 -1.32
N TYR A 97 8.71 6.49 -0.33
CA TYR A 97 8.67 7.76 0.43
C TYR A 97 9.02 9.01 -0.39
N LEU A 98 9.47 8.82 -1.64
CA LEU A 98 9.80 9.92 -2.54
C LEU A 98 8.58 10.49 -3.27
N LEU A 99 7.47 9.73 -3.33
CA LEU A 99 6.25 10.19 -3.98
C LEU A 99 5.71 11.43 -3.29
N ASN A 100 5.41 12.47 -4.09
CA ASN A 100 4.70 13.64 -3.60
C ASN A 100 3.77 14.18 -4.70
N ALA A 101 2.52 13.71 -4.71
CA ALA A 101 1.53 14.13 -5.71
C ALA A 101 1.11 15.61 -5.56
N VAL A 102 1.52 16.25 -4.46
CA VAL A 102 1.28 17.67 -4.18
C VAL A 102 2.41 18.55 -4.69
N SER A 103 3.59 17.99 -5.00
CA SER A 103 4.79 18.76 -5.33
C SER A 103 4.56 19.80 -6.43
N THR A 104 4.99 21.03 -6.19
CA THR A 104 5.05 22.11 -7.19
C THR A 104 6.35 22.10 -7.99
N ASP A 105 7.37 21.37 -7.52
CA ASP A 105 8.56 21.07 -8.30
C ASP A 105 8.19 20.11 -9.45
N ALA A 106 8.42 20.57 -10.68
CA ALA A 106 8.02 19.86 -11.90
C ALA A 106 8.73 18.51 -12.07
N GLU A 107 9.99 18.40 -11.64
CA GLU A 107 10.75 17.15 -11.76
C GLU A 107 10.23 16.10 -10.75
N ILE A 108 10.02 16.51 -9.50
CA ILE A 108 9.45 15.63 -8.46
C ILE A 108 8.03 15.21 -8.83
N PHE A 109 7.21 16.14 -9.35
CA PHE A 109 5.84 15.84 -9.75
C PHE A 109 5.81 14.84 -10.91
N ARG A 110 6.63 15.05 -11.96
CA ARG A 110 6.76 14.11 -13.08
C ARG A 110 7.21 12.74 -12.61
N LYS A 111 8.27 12.65 -11.81
CA LYS A 111 8.78 11.39 -11.27
C LYS A 111 7.76 10.68 -10.38
N THR A 112 6.96 11.43 -9.62
CA THR A 112 5.85 10.89 -8.82
C THR A 112 4.82 10.22 -9.72
N CYS A 113 4.34 10.92 -10.76
CA CYS A 113 3.34 10.38 -11.68
C CYS A 113 3.84 9.11 -12.39
N GLU A 114 5.07 9.14 -12.91
CA GLU A 114 5.68 7.99 -13.58
C GLU A 114 5.87 6.79 -12.65
N THR A 115 6.35 7.04 -11.43
CA THR A 115 6.60 5.97 -10.45
C THR A 115 5.28 5.37 -9.97
N LEU A 116 4.29 6.20 -9.66
CA LEU A 116 2.98 5.74 -9.21
C LEU A 116 2.30 4.88 -10.29
N LEU A 117 2.29 5.35 -11.55
CA LEU A 117 1.75 4.58 -12.67
C LEU A 117 2.47 3.24 -12.84
N PHE A 118 3.81 3.26 -12.83
CA PHE A 118 4.61 2.05 -12.96
C PHE A 118 4.35 1.05 -11.83
N GLU A 119 4.24 1.51 -10.59
CA GLU A 119 3.99 0.64 -9.43
C GLU A 119 2.59 0.04 -9.48
N VAL A 120 1.56 0.81 -9.86
CA VAL A 120 0.20 0.28 -10.04
C VAL A 120 0.13 -0.72 -11.19
N GLN A 121 0.77 -0.46 -12.34
CA GLN A 121 0.89 -1.44 -13.43
C GLN A 121 1.65 -2.71 -13.00
N SER A 122 2.62 -2.56 -12.11
CA SER A 122 3.36 -3.70 -11.55
C SER A 122 2.47 -4.54 -10.62
N CYS A 123 1.57 -3.91 -9.85
CA CYS A 123 0.54 -4.64 -9.11
C CYS A 123 -0.33 -5.49 -10.04
N GLU A 124 -0.80 -4.93 -11.16
CA GLU A 124 -1.61 -5.67 -12.14
C GLU A 124 -0.87 -6.89 -12.71
N LYS A 125 0.41 -6.72 -13.06
CA LYS A 125 1.25 -7.83 -13.54
C LYS A 125 1.37 -8.93 -12.50
N LEU A 126 1.54 -8.57 -11.22
CA LEU A 126 1.58 -9.50 -10.09
C LEU A 126 0.22 -10.10 -9.74
N GLY A 127 -0.87 -9.54 -10.26
CA GLY A 127 -2.25 -9.91 -9.94
C GLY A 127 -2.79 -9.26 -8.68
N ILE A 128 -2.04 -8.36 -8.03
CA ILE A 128 -2.40 -7.69 -6.79
C ILE A 128 -3.54 -6.67 -7.04
N LYS A 129 -4.48 -6.57 -6.09
CA LYS A 129 -5.67 -5.70 -6.24
C LYS A 129 -5.63 -4.39 -5.45
N LEU A 130 -4.63 -4.19 -4.59
CA LEU A 130 -4.50 -2.99 -3.75
C LEU A 130 -3.15 -2.32 -3.96
N TYR A 131 -3.08 -1.02 -3.73
CA TYR A 131 -1.83 -0.26 -3.67
C TYR A 131 -2.01 0.96 -2.77
N ALA A 132 -1.20 1.09 -1.72
CA ALA A 132 -1.27 2.20 -0.78
C ALA A 132 -0.17 3.24 -1.04
N PHE A 133 -0.47 4.52 -0.82
CA PHE A 133 0.56 5.56 -0.80
C PHE A 133 0.14 6.75 0.05
N HIS A 134 1.14 7.55 0.43
CA HIS A 134 0.95 8.81 1.14
C HIS A 134 0.53 9.90 0.14
N PRO A 135 -0.54 10.69 0.38
CA PRO A 135 -0.99 11.73 -0.55
C PRO A 135 0.11 12.73 -0.91
N GLY A 136 0.94 13.11 0.07
CA GLY A 136 2.11 13.96 -0.11
C GLY A 136 2.18 15.11 0.89
N SER A 137 2.92 16.15 0.52
CA SER A 137 3.12 17.33 1.36
C SER A 137 3.13 18.62 0.54
N THR A 138 2.43 19.64 1.03
CA THR A 138 2.37 20.98 0.42
C THR A 138 3.69 21.74 0.55
N ARG A 139 4.57 21.32 1.47
CA ARG A 139 5.77 22.05 1.90
C ARG A 139 5.51 23.51 2.30
N GLY A 140 4.26 23.85 2.64
CA GLY A 140 3.85 25.23 2.95
C GLY A 140 3.69 26.13 1.73
N ILE A 141 3.73 25.57 0.51
CA ILE A 141 3.69 26.34 -0.74
C ILE A 141 2.25 26.50 -1.24
N VAL A 142 1.46 25.43 -1.18
CA VAL A 142 0.08 25.40 -1.69
C VAL A 142 -0.93 25.17 -0.57
N THR A 143 -2.17 25.60 -0.81
CA THR A 143 -3.28 25.36 0.13
C THR A 143 -3.63 23.87 0.19
N ILE A 144 -4.32 23.45 1.25
CA ILE A 144 -4.83 22.08 1.37
C ILE A 144 -5.83 21.75 0.26
N ASP A 145 -6.68 22.69 -0.15
CA ASP A 145 -7.66 22.46 -1.22
C ASP A 145 -6.99 22.28 -2.58
N GLU A 146 -5.97 23.09 -2.88
CA GLU A 146 -5.14 22.88 -4.07
C GLU A 146 -4.43 21.53 -3.99
N ALA A 147 -3.86 21.18 -2.83
CA ALA A 147 -3.19 19.91 -2.64
C ALA A 147 -4.12 18.71 -2.86
N CYS A 148 -5.34 18.74 -2.32
CA CYS A 148 -6.34 17.70 -2.53
C CYS A 148 -6.68 17.55 -4.02
N SER A 149 -6.85 18.68 -4.72
CA SER A 149 -7.13 18.70 -6.16
C SER A 149 -5.98 18.08 -6.98
N ARG A 150 -4.73 18.36 -6.59
CA ARG A 150 -3.53 17.78 -7.25
C ARG A 150 -3.45 16.27 -7.04
N VAL A 151 -3.66 15.79 -5.82
CA VAL A 151 -3.69 14.34 -5.54
C VAL A 151 -4.79 13.66 -6.35
N ALA A 152 -6.00 14.22 -6.35
CA ALA A 152 -7.12 13.66 -7.11
C ALA A 152 -6.80 13.57 -8.61
N LYS A 153 -6.20 14.61 -9.19
CA LYS A 153 -5.77 14.62 -10.60
C LYS A 153 -4.78 13.50 -10.90
N VAL A 154 -3.75 13.34 -10.07
CA VAL A 154 -2.73 12.27 -10.25
C VAL A 154 -3.38 10.89 -10.15
N VAL A 155 -4.26 10.67 -9.17
CA VAL A 155 -4.95 9.39 -8.99
C VAL A 155 -5.90 9.08 -10.15
N ASN A 156 -6.68 10.05 -10.63
CA ASN A 156 -7.55 9.87 -11.81
C ASN A 156 -6.75 9.49 -13.05
N GLU A 157 -5.60 10.14 -13.28
CA GLU A 157 -4.72 9.82 -14.41
C GLU A 157 -4.20 8.37 -14.34
N VAL A 158 -3.76 7.91 -13.16
CA VAL A 158 -3.29 6.54 -12.98
C VAL A 158 -4.44 5.53 -13.13
N ILE A 159 -5.62 5.84 -12.61
CA ILE A 159 -6.82 5.02 -12.78
C ILE A 159 -7.21 4.92 -14.25
N ALA A 160 -7.16 6.02 -15.02
CA ALA A 160 -7.49 6.02 -16.44
C ALA A 160 -6.56 5.13 -17.30
N GLN A 161 -5.33 4.91 -16.82
CA GLN A 161 -4.31 4.10 -17.50
C GLN A 161 -4.16 2.68 -16.93
N THR A 162 -5.01 2.27 -15.99
CA THR A 162 -4.98 0.96 -15.31
C THR A 162 -6.40 0.41 -15.12
N LYS A 163 -6.57 -0.85 -14.73
CA LYS A 163 -7.84 -1.59 -14.78
C LYS A 163 -8.38 -2.05 -13.43
N ASP A 164 -7.53 -2.67 -12.60
CA ASP A 164 -8.06 -3.51 -11.50
C ASP A 164 -7.56 -3.17 -10.10
N VAL A 165 -6.60 -2.26 -9.95
CA VAL A 165 -5.94 -1.98 -8.66
C VAL A 165 -6.62 -0.84 -7.92
N VAL A 166 -7.22 -1.11 -6.76
CA VAL A 166 -7.75 -0.06 -5.88
C VAL A 166 -6.58 0.68 -5.24
N ILE A 167 -6.52 2.00 -5.46
CA ILE A 167 -5.52 2.86 -4.86
C ILE A 167 -6.02 3.28 -3.47
N LEU A 168 -5.18 3.15 -2.45
CA LEU A 168 -5.49 3.48 -1.06
C LEU A 168 -4.72 4.73 -0.66
N LEU A 169 -5.44 5.78 -0.26
CA LEU A 169 -4.85 6.96 0.35
C LEU A 169 -4.57 6.66 1.82
N GLU A 170 -3.30 6.69 2.22
CA GLU A 170 -2.95 6.50 3.62
C GLU A 170 -3.14 7.78 4.42
N CYS A 171 -3.77 7.68 5.59
CA CYS A 171 -3.84 8.80 6.54
C CYS A 171 -2.45 9.14 7.10
N MET A 172 -2.19 10.42 7.32
CA MET A 172 -0.86 10.92 7.71
C MET A 172 -0.84 11.37 9.17
N ALA A 173 0.34 11.31 9.80
CA ALA A 173 0.51 11.74 11.19
C ALA A 173 0.37 13.27 11.42
N GLY A 174 0.32 14.08 10.36
CA GLY A 174 0.22 15.54 10.47
C GLY A 174 1.54 16.24 10.77
N GLN A 175 2.68 15.57 10.58
CA GLN A 175 3.99 16.21 10.68
C GLN A 175 4.19 17.24 9.56
N GLY A 176 4.66 18.43 9.93
CA GLY A 176 4.96 19.51 8.98
C GLY A 176 3.75 19.91 8.14
N PHE A 177 3.88 19.77 6.82
CA PHE A 177 2.88 20.17 5.83
C PHE A 177 2.28 18.97 5.08
N THR A 178 2.08 17.84 5.77
CA THR A 178 1.49 16.63 5.17
C THR A 178 0.01 16.83 4.87
N VAL A 179 -0.49 16.11 3.87
CA VAL A 179 -1.91 16.11 3.46
C VAL A 179 -2.53 14.78 3.84
N GLY A 180 -3.75 14.79 4.39
CA GLY A 180 -4.44 13.57 4.82
C GLY A 180 -4.27 13.22 6.29
N ASN A 181 -3.82 14.18 7.12
CA ASN A 181 -3.87 14.04 8.58
C ASN A 181 -5.25 14.35 9.18
N LYS A 182 -6.14 14.93 8.38
CA LYS A 182 -7.56 15.07 8.67
C LYS A 182 -8.37 14.19 7.72
N PHE A 183 -9.41 13.53 8.22
CA PHE A 183 -10.26 12.69 7.37
C PHE A 183 -11.02 13.51 6.32
N GLU A 184 -11.26 14.79 6.58
CA GLU A 184 -11.85 15.74 5.64
C GLU A 184 -10.98 15.93 4.39
N ASP A 185 -9.66 15.91 4.53
CA ASP A 185 -8.73 16.03 3.39
C ASP A 185 -8.83 14.77 2.50
N LEU A 186 -8.81 13.59 3.12
CA LEU A 186 -8.98 12.32 2.41
C LEU A 186 -10.34 12.26 1.71
N LYS A 187 -11.41 12.69 2.38
CA LYS A 187 -12.75 12.80 1.80
C LYS A 187 -12.77 13.73 0.60
N LYS A 188 -12.17 14.93 0.70
CA LYS A 188 -12.09 15.89 -0.42
C LYS A 188 -11.40 15.29 -1.65
N ILE A 189 -10.30 14.56 -1.44
CA ILE A 189 -9.62 13.85 -2.52
C ILE A 189 -10.55 12.80 -3.13
N ILE A 190 -11.13 11.92 -2.32
CA ILE A 190 -12.00 10.84 -2.79
C ILE A 190 -13.23 11.37 -3.53
N ASP A 191 -13.86 12.43 -3.04
CA ASP A 191 -15.02 13.06 -3.67
C ASP A 191 -14.69 13.56 -5.09
N SER A 192 -13.42 13.87 -5.37
CA SER A 192 -12.91 14.32 -6.68
C SER A 192 -12.42 13.20 -7.60
N ILE A 193 -12.38 11.93 -7.15
CA ILE A 193 -12.00 10.78 -7.98
C ILE A 193 -13.14 10.33 -8.89
N GLU A 194 -12.92 10.12 -10.19
CA GLU A 194 -14.00 9.75 -11.12
C GLU A 194 -14.52 8.33 -10.87
N ASN A 195 -13.62 7.35 -10.79
CA ASN A 195 -13.97 5.95 -10.54
C ASN A 195 -13.88 5.63 -9.03
N LYS A 196 -15.03 5.70 -8.34
CA LYS A 196 -15.11 5.45 -6.89
C LYS A 196 -14.81 4.00 -6.49
N ASP A 197 -14.93 3.03 -7.39
CA ASP A 197 -14.63 1.62 -7.12
C ASP A 197 -13.11 1.34 -7.09
N ARG A 198 -12.29 2.31 -7.53
CA ARG A 198 -10.83 2.19 -7.65
C ARG A 198 -10.07 3.04 -6.63
N ILE A 199 -10.75 3.58 -5.61
CA ILE A 199 -10.16 4.37 -4.54
C ILE A 199 -10.62 3.90 -3.15
N GLY A 200 -9.73 3.93 -2.17
CA GLY A 200 -10.00 3.62 -0.78
C GLY A 200 -9.05 4.33 0.18
N VAL A 201 -9.05 3.91 1.43
CA VAL A 201 -8.23 4.51 2.50
C VAL A 201 -7.44 3.42 3.23
N CYS A 202 -6.16 3.69 3.46
CA CYS A 202 -5.32 2.95 4.40
C CYS A 202 -5.28 3.74 5.73
N LEU A 203 -5.73 3.12 6.80
CA LEU A 203 -5.71 3.68 8.15
C LEU A 203 -4.47 3.15 8.88
N ASP A 204 -3.44 3.99 8.97
CA ASP A 204 -2.31 3.77 9.86
C ASP A 204 -2.67 4.21 11.28
N THR A 205 -2.68 3.25 12.20
CA THR A 205 -3.08 3.49 13.59
C THR A 205 -2.13 4.47 14.30
N CYS A 206 -0.82 4.36 14.08
CA CYS A 206 0.16 5.28 14.65
C CYS A 206 -0.07 6.72 14.16
N HIS A 207 -0.35 6.89 12.86
CA HIS A 207 -0.63 8.20 12.26
C HIS A 207 -1.91 8.82 12.80
N ILE A 208 -3.00 8.05 12.86
CA ILE A 208 -4.29 8.51 13.40
C ILE A 208 -4.11 8.99 14.84
N PHE A 209 -3.41 8.20 15.65
CA PHE A 209 -3.11 8.56 17.03
C PHE A 209 -2.27 9.84 17.11
N ALA A 210 -1.19 9.93 16.33
CA ALA A 210 -0.32 11.11 16.29
C ALA A 210 -1.04 12.38 15.80
N ALA A 211 -2.03 12.23 14.91
CA ALA A 211 -2.89 13.31 14.44
C ALA A 211 -3.94 13.75 15.49
N GLY A 212 -4.01 13.08 16.65
CA GLY A 212 -4.87 13.44 17.78
C GLY A 212 -6.18 12.65 17.87
N PHE A 213 -6.40 11.66 16.99
CA PHE A 213 -7.61 10.83 17.04
C PHE A 213 -7.44 9.67 18.02
N HIS A 214 -8.35 9.57 18.99
CA HIS A 214 -8.38 8.47 19.94
C HIS A 214 -9.22 7.31 19.40
N PHE A 215 -8.72 6.08 19.55
CA PHE A 215 -9.38 4.85 19.05
C PHE A 215 -10.76 4.56 19.67
N SER A 216 -11.08 5.17 20.81
CA SER A 216 -12.43 5.16 21.39
C SER A 216 -13.46 5.92 20.54
N THR A 217 -13.02 6.70 19.55
CA THR A 217 -13.84 7.60 18.71
C THR A 217 -14.05 7.05 17.29
N LEU A 218 -13.50 5.87 16.97
CA LEU A 218 -13.39 5.33 15.60
C LEU A 218 -14.68 4.71 15.04
N LEU A 219 -15.84 5.29 15.38
CA LEU A 219 -17.16 4.97 14.82
C LEU A 219 -17.41 5.64 13.46
N PHE A 220 -16.51 6.52 12.99
CA PHE A 220 -16.81 7.49 11.94
C PHE A 220 -17.02 6.91 10.52
N PHE A 221 -16.53 5.71 10.23
CA PHE A 221 -16.70 5.09 8.91
C PHE A 221 -17.88 4.13 8.79
N SER A 222 -18.66 3.95 9.86
CA SER A 222 -19.86 3.11 9.87
C SER A 222 -21.05 3.82 9.18
N GLY A 223 -21.04 3.91 7.86
CA GLY A 223 -22.19 4.47 7.13
C GLY A 223 -21.99 4.76 5.64
N HIS A 224 -20.75 4.78 5.15
CA HIS A 224 -20.48 5.09 3.75
C HIS A 224 -20.10 3.84 2.96
N LYS A 225 -20.96 3.47 2.01
CA LYS A 225 -20.85 2.28 1.13
C LYS A 225 -19.62 2.27 0.21
N TYR A 226 -18.74 3.27 0.26
CA TYR A 226 -17.77 3.58 -0.79
C TYR A 226 -16.31 3.54 -0.34
N TYR A 227 -16.01 3.06 0.87
CA TYR A 227 -14.64 3.06 1.38
C TYR A 227 -14.14 1.63 1.60
N HIS A 228 -13.16 1.23 0.79
CA HIS A 228 -12.29 0.12 1.15
C HIS A 228 -11.35 0.61 2.26
N ILE A 229 -11.52 0.08 3.48
CA ILE A 229 -10.72 0.44 4.65
C ILE A 229 -9.77 -0.70 4.98
N PHE A 230 -8.49 -0.41 4.95
CA PHE A 230 -7.43 -1.33 5.37
C PHE A 230 -6.67 -0.73 6.53
N PHE A 231 -6.28 -1.56 7.51
CA PHE A 231 -5.51 -1.10 8.65
C PHE A 231 -4.06 -1.52 8.48
N LEU A 232 -3.15 -0.55 8.62
CA LEU A 232 -1.73 -0.83 8.86
C LEU A 232 -1.51 -0.76 10.38
N LEU A 233 -0.96 -1.84 10.93
CA LEU A 233 -0.55 -1.95 12.34
C LEU A 233 0.96 -1.71 12.46
#